data_AF-A0A0C9VD95-F1
#
_entry.id   AF-A0A0C9VD95-F1
#
_cell.length_a   1.000
_cell.length_b   1.000
_cell.length_c   1.000
_cell.angle_alpha   90.00
_cell.angle_beta   90.00
_cell.angle_gamma   90.00
#
_symmetry.space_group_name_H-M   'P 1'
#
loop_
_entity.id
_entity.type
_entity.pdbx_description
1 polymer ?
#
loop_
_entity_poly.entity_id
_entity_poly.type
_entity_poly.pdbx_seq_one_letter_code
_entity_poly.pdbx_strand_id
1 'polypeptide(L)'
;IISMMLYSRNRSANVFQLMYGLFLAGAGTSKRVIDTLCHMGLSVSYKTTQRALEGLTLRAKTQAQAFVKDSDRLSAVVYDNINITLRKANQRLDNMVQQLNATTCAVFSLPSKFTREKYGHFLSSAAQKRSPSEIKENLTMDTLIPDEGLQARIDVAFTHNIRMILLNYAPRIRKNNKCSRKLRKDAAHKKPTVRSLGHEKTLFYPLPAIDEEEASVRGTINVVKHIFLKLLEFTLDLVDVECRLMVGDWLTIRNLRLMKVELEDERSNFLTMQWVKEASMPFHFQINGIHMLFRTHFGHAGDNDPASLDAHRRILRRSTIDTKKPEFNRGRELVEHSLIARILDCARFIYTTFARTEAAHQAIRANDHVLGHSILFIRDALYHWELAEAIRDGDVAGLSNYANELLEMKQQYCYEFNVEFREIMESTWLVNRWGVKGRSIPTDLYLEHNNGFIKVFIKLLTYLLY
;
A
#
# COMPACT_ATOMS: atom_id res chain seq x y z
N ILE A 1 24.83 24.91 -19.91
CA ILE A 1 25.76 25.83 -20.61
C ILE A 1 27.09 25.94 -19.86
N ILE A 2 27.13 26.38 -18.59
CA ILE A 2 28.37 26.49 -17.80
C ILE A 2 29.19 25.19 -17.79
N SER A 3 28.56 24.04 -17.50
CA SER A 3 29.25 22.74 -17.51
C SER A 3 29.81 22.34 -18.89
N MET A 4 29.22 22.83 -19.98
CA MET A 4 29.74 22.57 -21.34
C MET A 4 30.96 23.43 -21.62
N MET A 5 30.95 24.70 -21.19
CA MET A 5 32.10 25.61 -21.33
C MET A 5 33.28 25.11 -20.49
N LEU A 6 33.03 24.67 -19.25
CA LEU A 6 34.05 24.05 -18.39
C LEU A 6 34.61 22.77 -19.02
N TYR A 7 33.77 21.90 -19.55
CA TYR A 7 34.20 20.66 -20.21
C TYR A 7 35.01 20.91 -21.49
N SER A 8 34.66 21.95 -22.26
CA SER A 8 35.40 22.36 -23.45
C SER A 8 36.80 22.88 -23.10
N ARG A 9 36.95 23.58 -21.97
CA ARG A 9 38.23 24.08 -21.46
C ARG A 9 39.06 23.02 -20.74
N ASN A 10 38.41 22.13 -20.00
CA ASN A 10 39.03 21.05 -19.24
C ASN A 10 38.16 19.79 -19.32
N ARG A 11 38.64 18.77 -20.07
CA ARG A 11 37.92 17.50 -20.26
C ARG A 11 37.78 16.67 -18.98
N SER A 12 38.49 17.02 -17.90
CA SER A 12 38.32 16.43 -16.56
C SER A 12 37.13 17.03 -15.80
N ALA A 13 36.65 18.23 -16.17
CA ALA A 13 35.45 18.85 -15.60
C ALA A 13 34.18 18.32 -16.30
N ASN A 14 33.93 17.01 -16.16
CA ASN A 14 32.96 16.27 -16.97
C ASN A 14 31.81 15.60 -16.18
N VAL A 15 31.62 15.95 -14.90
CA VAL A 15 30.62 15.31 -14.03
C VAL A 15 29.22 15.33 -14.65
N PHE A 16 28.80 16.49 -15.18
CA PHE A 16 27.50 16.61 -15.86
C PHE A 16 27.42 15.72 -17.10
N GLN A 17 28.43 15.79 -17.98
CA GLN A 17 28.49 15.03 -19.23
C GLN A 17 28.49 13.52 -18.98
N LEU A 18 29.16 13.08 -17.91
CA LEU A 18 29.19 11.69 -17.50
C LEU A 18 27.81 11.24 -17.02
N MET A 19 27.16 12.00 -16.12
CA MET A 19 25.80 11.70 -15.65
C MET A 19 24.80 11.69 -16.80
N TYR A 20 24.91 12.64 -17.73
CA TYR A 20 24.05 12.70 -18.90
C TYR A 20 24.30 11.54 -19.86
N GLY A 21 25.56 11.15 -20.09
CA GLY A 21 25.91 9.95 -20.86
C GLY A 21 25.35 8.67 -20.26
N LEU A 22 25.50 8.48 -18.95
CA LEU A 22 24.93 7.34 -18.22
C LEU A 22 23.40 7.31 -18.33
N PHE A 23 22.74 8.46 -18.19
CA PHE A 23 21.29 8.57 -18.36
C PHE A 23 20.86 8.17 -19.79
N LEU A 24 21.51 8.71 -20.82
CA LEU A 24 21.19 8.39 -22.22
C LEU A 24 21.38 6.90 -22.51
N ALA A 25 22.48 6.31 -22.03
CA ALA A 25 22.71 4.87 -22.17
C ALA A 25 21.64 4.04 -21.45
N GLY A 26 21.28 4.41 -20.22
CA GLY A 26 20.21 3.76 -19.46
C GLY A 26 18.83 3.89 -20.09
N ALA A 27 18.57 5.00 -20.82
CA ALA A 27 17.34 5.22 -21.57
C ALA A 27 17.31 4.50 -22.94
N GLY A 28 18.33 3.70 -23.27
CA GLY A 28 18.41 2.97 -24.54
C GLY A 28 18.76 3.85 -25.74
N THR A 29 19.38 5.01 -25.52
CA THR A 29 19.78 5.92 -26.59
C THR A 29 20.85 5.28 -27.48
N SER A 30 20.69 5.37 -28.81
CA SER A 30 21.65 4.78 -29.75
C SER A 30 23.05 5.39 -29.60
N LYS A 31 24.08 4.57 -29.84
CA LYS A 31 25.49 5.02 -29.85
C LYS A 31 25.71 6.27 -30.69
N ARG A 32 25.09 6.34 -31.88
CA ARG A 32 25.20 7.50 -32.79
C ARG A 32 24.73 8.80 -32.14
N VAL A 33 23.62 8.75 -31.41
CA VAL A 33 23.08 9.93 -30.71
C VAL A 33 24.00 10.33 -29.55
N ILE A 34 24.48 9.37 -28.76
CA ILE A 34 25.42 9.64 -27.67
C ILE A 34 26.71 10.27 -28.20
N ASP A 35 27.28 9.72 -29.28
CA ASP A 35 28.49 10.26 -29.89
C ASP A 35 28.24 11.65 -30.48
N THR A 36 27.09 11.92 -31.10
CA THR A 36 26.72 13.27 -31.58
C THR A 36 26.67 14.27 -30.42
N LEU A 37 26.01 13.91 -29.32
CA LEU A 37 25.92 14.75 -28.12
C LEU A 37 27.29 14.93 -27.43
N CYS A 38 28.18 13.95 -27.54
CA CYS A 38 29.57 14.08 -27.12
C CYS A 38 30.34 15.14 -27.93
N HIS A 39 30.17 15.14 -29.26
CA HIS A 39 30.77 16.19 -30.11
C HIS A 39 30.20 17.58 -29.80
N MET A 40 28.93 17.66 -29.39
CA MET A 40 28.30 18.90 -28.91
C MET A 40 28.72 19.31 -27.48
N GLY A 41 29.52 18.50 -26.78
CA GLY A 41 29.96 18.76 -25.40
C GLY A 41 28.88 18.56 -24.33
N LEU A 42 27.76 17.93 -24.69
CA LEU A 42 26.63 17.63 -23.80
C LEU A 42 26.80 16.30 -23.05
N SER A 43 27.54 15.36 -23.64
CA SER A 43 27.79 14.04 -23.07
C SER A 43 29.27 13.67 -23.16
N VAL A 44 29.67 12.60 -22.47
CA VAL A 44 30.94 11.91 -22.73
C VAL A 44 30.76 10.90 -23.86
N SER A 45 31.87 10.42 -24.43
CA SER A 45 31.81 9.41 -25.49
C SER A 45 31.06 8.16 -25.04
N TYR A 46 30.47 7.42 -25.98
CA TYR A 46 29.85 6.13 -25.68
C TYR A 46 30.84 5.18 -24.97
N LYS A 47 32.11 5.16 -25.40
CA LYS A 47 33.17 4.34 -24.77
C LYS A 47 33.46 4.74 -23.33
N THR A 48 33.43 6.04 -23.01
CA THR A 48 33.59 6.50 -21.62
C THR A 48 32.38 6.12 -20.76
N THR A 49 31.17 6.22 -21.31
CA THR A 49 29.94 5.79 -20.64
C THR A 49 29.97 4.29 -20.31
N GLN A 50 30.37 3.44 -21.27
CA GLN A 50 30.49 2.00 -21.05
C GLN A 50 31.55 1.66 -19.99
N ARG A 51 32.74 2.26 -20.05
CA ARG A 51 33.76 2.09 -18.99
C ARG A 51 33.27 2.52 -17.61
N ALA A 52 32.45 3.57 -17.55
CA ALA A 52 31.85 4.00 -16.29
C ALA A 52 30.84 2.98 -15.75
N LEU A 53 30.01 2.39 -16.62
CA LEU A 53 29.09 1.31 -16.25
C LEU A 53 29.84 0.06 -15.77
N GLU A 54 30.88 -0.37 -16.48
CA GLU A 54 31.76 -1.47 -16.06
C GLU A 54 32.40 -1.20 -14.70
N GLY A 55 32.91 0.02 -14.50
CA GLY A 55 33.50 0.45 -13.23
C GLY A 55 32.48 0.49 -12.07
N LEU A 56 31.24 0.91 -12.34
CA LEU A 56 30.16 0.88 -11.35
C LEU A 56 29.80 -0.57 -10.96
N THR A 57 29.70 -1.47 -11.94
CA THR A 57 29.45 -2.90 -11.72
C THR A 57 30.56 -3.53 -10.87
N LEU A 58 31.83 -3.26 -11.19
CA LEU A 58 32.96 -3.77 -10.41
C LEU A 58 32.94 -3.24 -8.98
N ARG A 59 32.70 -1.94 -8.78
CA ARG A 59 32.62 -1.34 -7.45
C ARG A 59 31.44 -1.88 -6.64
N ALA A 60 30.28 -2.09 -7.27
CA ALA A 60 29.11 -2.69 -6.61
C ALA A 60 29.41 -4.12 -6.17
N LYS A 61 30.06 -4.92 -7.03
CA LYS A 61 30.55 -6.28 -6.68
C LYS A 61 31.49 -6.24 -5.47
N THR A 62 32.51 -5.38 -5.48
CA THR A 62 33.47 -5.27 -4.37
C THR A 62 32.80 -4.82 -3.07
N GLN A 63 31.85 -3.89 -3.14
CA GLN A 63 31.08 -3.47 -1.96
C GLN A 63 30.20 -4.59 -1.41
N ALA A 64 29.58 -5.40 -2.27
CA ALA A 64 28.83 -6.59 -1.85
C ALA A 64 29.75 -7.59 -1.15
N GLN A 65 30.94 -7.85 -1.71
CA GLN A 65 31.93 -8.75 -1.11
C GLN A 65 32.39 -8.27 0.25
N ALA A 66 32.78 -6.99 0.37
CA ALA A 66 33.20 -6.40 1.65
C ALA A 66 32.07 -6.45 2.68
N PHE A 67 30.83 -6.11 2.29
CA PHE A 67 29.69 -6.19 3.19
C PHE A 67 29.46 -7.62 3.70
N VAL A 68 29.51 -8.61 2.81
CA VAL A 68 29.24 -10.00 3.16
C VAL A 68 30.42 -10.66 3.89
N LYS A 69 31.65 -10.17 3.76
CA LYS A 69 32.81 -10.72 4.48
C LYS A 69 33.02 -10.04 5.84
N ASP A 70 32.91 -8.72 5.88
CA ASP A 70 33.36 -7.93 7.02
C ASP A 70 32.22 -7.49 7.95
N SER A 71 30.97 -7.51 7.48
CA SER A 71 29.82 -7.12 8.32
C SER A 71 29.30 -8.28 9.16
N ASP A 72 29.12 -8.02 10.45
CA ASP A 72 28.39 -8.90 11.37
C ASP A 72 26.87 -8.95 11.07
N ARG A 73 26.35 -8.02 10.26
CA ARG A 73 24.93 -8.00 9.91
C ARG A 73 24.58 -9.11 8.91
N LEU A 74 23.46 -9.80 9.15
CA LEU A 74 22.97 -10.83 8.23
C LEU A 74 22.56 -10.23 6.87
N SER A 75 22.69 -11.05 5.84
CA SER A 75 22.36 -10.70 4.46
C SER A 75 21.53 -11.79 3.78
N ALA A 76 20.86 -11.41 2.70
CA ALA A 76 20.13 -12.31 1.84
C ALA A 76 20.41 -11.98 0.37
N VAL A 77 20.26 -12.97 -0.50
CA VAL A 77 20.40 -12.85 -1.95
C VAL A 77 19.02 -12.91 -2.58
N VAL A 78 18.69 -11.91 -3.38
CA VAL A 78 17.55 -11.96 -4.30
C VAL A 78 18.07 -12.15 -5.72
N TYR A 79 17.40 -12.99 -6.48
CA TYR A 79 17.71 -13.18 -7.89
C TYR A 79 16.44 -13.52 -8.67
N ASP A 80 16.45 -13.17 -9.95
CA ASP A 80 15.33 -13.38 -10.86
C ASP A 80 15.84 -13.44 -12.31
N ASN A 81 15.06 -14.10 -13.17
CA ASN A 81 15.32 -14.21 -14.59
C ASN A 81 15.08 -12.88 -15.31
N ILE A 82 15.94 -12.56 -16.27
CA ILE A 82 15.76 -11.50 -17.23
C ILE A 82 15.84 -12.07 -18.64
N ASN A 83 14.76 -11.88 -19.41
CA ASN A 83 14.67 -12.31 -20.80
C ASN A 83 14.66 -11.08 -21.70
N ILE A 84 15.70 -10.93 -22.53
CA ILE A 84 15.87 -9.80 -23.44
C ILE A 84 15.74 -10.31 -24.88
N THR A 85 14.69 -9.88 -25.58
CA THR A 85 14.52 -10.17 -27.00
C THR A 85 15.24 -9.13 -27.85
N LEU A 86 16.36 -9.51 -28.47
CA LEU A 86 17.06 -8.69 -29.44
C LEU A 86 16.34 -8.77 -30.79
N ARG A 87 15.41 -7.83 -31.01
CA ARG A 87 14.67 -7.72 -32.26
C ARG A 87 15.57 -7.25 -33.39
N LYS A 88 15.52 -7.94 -34.53
CA LYS A 88 16.14 -7.51 -35.79
C LYS A 88 15.08 -6.90 -36.69
N ALA A 89 15.42 -5.81 -37.37
CA ALA A 89 14.49 -5.12 -38.28
C ALA A 89 14.04 -6.03 -39.43
N ASN A 90 14.94 -6.87 -39.95
CA ASN A 90 14.66 -7.89 -40.95
C ASN A 90 15.25 -9.23 -40.50
N GLN A 91 14.40 -10.25 -40.37
CA GLN A 91 14.83 -11.62 -40.06
C GLN A 91 15.32 -12.31 -41.33
N ARG A 92 16.49 -12.96 -41.27
CA ARG A 92 17.06 -13.80 -42.33
C ARG A 92 17.59 -15.09 -41.69
N LEU A 93 17.88 -16.12 -42.49
CA LEU A 93 18.41 -17.41 -42.00
C LEU A 93 19.64 -17.26 -41.09
N ASP A 94 20.48 -16.25 -41.34
CA ASP A 94 21.69 -15.90 -40.60
C ASP A 94 21.49 -14.76 -39.57
N ASN A 95 20.30 -14.16 -39.53
CA ASN A 95 20.00 -12.98 -38.72
C ASN A 95 18.60 -13.09 -38.13
N MET A 96 18.41 -14.09 -37.27
CA MET A 96 17.17 -14.34 -36.57
C MET A 96 17.06 -13.48 -35.29
N VAL A 97 15.86 -13.44 -34.71
CA VAL A 97 15.67 -12.86 -33.38
C VAL A 97 16.42 -13.71 -32.37
N GLN A 98 17.30 -13.06 -31.61
CA GLN A 98 18.03 -13.70 -30.53
C GLN A 98 17.32 -13.39 -29.21
N GLN A 99 17.03 -14.42 -28.43
CA GLN A 99 16.59 -14.28 -27.06
C GLN A 99 17.80 -14.48 -26.15
N LEU A 100 18.12 -13.47 -25.34
CA LEU A 100 19.10 -13.58 -24.28
C LEU A 100 18.36 -13.89 -22.99
N ASN A 101 18.65 -15.04 -22.40
CA ASN A 101 18.16 -15.44 -21.09
C ASN A 101 19.31 -15.28 -20.11
N ALA A 102 19.13 -14.46 -19.08
CA ALA A 102 20.13 -14.25 -18.05
C ALA A 102 19.44 -14.19 -16.68
N THR A 103 20.24 -14.20 -15.62
CA THR A 103 19.76 -14.01 -14.24
C THR A 103 20.36 -12.73 -13.66
N THR A 104 19.51 -11.88 -13.10
CA THR A 104 19.96 -10.73 -12.30
C THR A 104 19.93 -11.09 -10.83
N CYS A 105 20.88 -10.57 -10.05
CA CYS A 105 20.92 -10.84 -8.62
C CYS A 105 21.44 -9.64 -7.83
N ALA A 106 21.12 -9.62 -6.54
CA ALA A 106 21.61 -8.62 -5.61
C ALA A 106 21.72 -9.19 -4.19
N VAL A 107 22.67 -8.66 -3.44
CA VAL A 107 22.77 -8.87 -1.99
C VAL A 107 22.08 -7.72 -1.29
N PHE A 108 21.27 -8.01 -0.28
CA PHE A 108 20.72 -6.98 0.58
C PHE A 108 20.86 -7.31 2.06
N SER A 109 20.91 -6.27 2.87
CA SER A 109 21.07 -6.40 4.31
C SER A 109 19.74 -6.64 5.02
N LEU A 110 19.75 -7.52 6.02
CA LEU A 110 18.70 -7.55 7.03
C LEU A 110 18.85 -6.35 7.98
N PRO A 111 17.81 -5.99 8.77
CA PRO A 111 17.94 -4.97 9.81
C PRO A 111 19.12 -5.23 10.76
N SER A 112 19.82 -4.18 11.19
CA SER A 112 20.99 -4.16 12.08
C SER A 112 20.88 -5.06 13.32
N LYS A 113 19.67 -5.26 13.85
CA LYS A 113 19.42 -6.17 14.99
C LYS A 113 19.71 -7.64 14.69
N PHE A 114 19.79 -8.03 13.43
CA PHE A 114 20.05 -9.40 12.98
C PHE A 114 21.55 -9.59 12.71
N THR A 115 22.29 -9.95 13.75
CA THR A 115 23.74 -10.20 13.71
C THR A 115 24.08 -11.69 13.58
N ARG A 116 25.29 -12.01 13.09
CA ARG A 116 25.76 -13.41 13.00
C ARG A 116 25.98 -14.01 14.37
N GLU A 117 26.51 -13.24 15.32
CA GLU A 117 26.71 -13.72 16.69
C GLU A 117 25.38 -14.21 17.31
N LYS A 118 24.32 -13.40 17.19
CA LYS A 118 23.04 -13.67 17.83
C LYS A 118 22.17 -14.68 17.08
N TYR A 119 22.18 -14.64 15.74
CA TYR A 119 21.26 -15.40 14.92
C TYR A 119 21.93 -16.44 14.02
N GLY A 120 23.27 -16.48 13.97
CA GLY A 120 24.03 -17.43 13.17
C GLY A 120 23.76 -18.88 13.54
N HIS A 121 23.52 -19.19 14.81
CA HIS A 121 23.20 -20.56 15.24
C HIS A 121 21.85 -21.06 14.70
N PHE A 122 20.82 -20.21 14.59
CA PHE A 122 19.55 -20.55 13.93
C PHE A 122 19.71 -20.77 12.42
N LEU A 123 20.72 -20.11 11.86
CA LEU A 123 21.14 -20.23 10.47
C LEU A 123 22.30 -21.25 10.33
N SER A 124 22.60 -22.08 11.32
CA SER A 124 23.61 -23.14 11.14
C SER A 124 22.98 -24.35 10.43
N SER A 125 23.77 -25.07 9.65
CA SER A 125 23.35 -26.34 9.04
C SER A 125 22.96 -27.40 10.09
N ALA A 126 23.56 -27.35 11.29
CA ALA A 126 23.26 -28.25 12.41
C ALA A 126 21.86 -28.04 13.01
N ALA A 127 21.39 -26.80 13.15
CA ALA A 127 20.05 -26.49 13.67
C ALA A 127 18.92 -26.95 12.72
N GLN A 128 19.25 -27.31 11.49
CA GLN A 128 18.30 -27.68 10.42
C GLN A 128 18.01 -29.18 10.35
N LYS A 129 18.80 -30.03 11.04
CA LYS A 129 18.58 -31.49 11.09
C LYS A 129 17.39 -31.91 11.98
N ARG A 130 16.62 -30.97 12.56
CA ARG A 130 15.36 -31.30 13.23
C ARG A 130 14.40 -31.91 12.21
N SER A 131 13.87 -33.08 12.54
CA SER A 131 13.13 -33.91 11.59
C SER A 131 11.89 -33.15 11.05
N PRO A 132 11.67 -33.09 9.73
CA PRO A 132 10.45 -32.51 9.15
C PRO A 132 9.16 -33.19 9.62
N SER A 133 9.26 -34.40 10.16
CA SER A 133 8.18 -35.21 10.72
C SER A 133 7.61 -34.63 12.02
N GLU A 134 8.43 -34.04 12.90
CA GLU A 134 7.96 -33.56 14.22
C GLU A 134 7.13 -32.25 14.17
N ILE A 135 7.19 -31.49 13.07
CA ILE A 135 6.56 -30.15 12.97
C ILE A 135 5.38 -30.12 11.99
N LYS A 136 5.31 -31.05 11.02
CA LYS A 136 4.23 -31.09 10.01
C LYS A 136 2.88 -31.55 10.56
N GLU A 137 2.84 -32.18 11.73
CA GLU A 137 1.62 -32.80 12.29
C GLU A 137 0.58 -31.80 12.81
N ASN A 138 0.91 -30.50 12.92
CA ASN A 138 0.01 -29.49 13.50
C ASN A 138 -0.81 -28.68 12.48
N LEU A 139 -0.60 -28.87 11.17
CA LEU A 139 -1.33 -28.13 10.12
C LEU A 139 -2.43 -29.01 9.51
N THR A 140 -3.68 -28.77 9.87
CA THR A 140 -4.86 -29.46 9.33
C THR A 140 -5.65 -28.54 8.40
N MET A 141 -6.64 -29.08 7.67
CA MET A 141 -7.52 -28.23 6.86
C MET A 141 -8.31 -27.23 7.71
N ASP A 142 -8.66 -27.62 8.94
CA ASP A 142 -9.39 -26.75 9.87
C ASP A 142 -8.55 -25.55 10.32
N THR A 143 -7.22 -25.70 10.44
CA THR A 143 -6.35 -24.55 10.78
C THR A 143 -6.16 -23.56 9.64
N LEU A 144 -6.64 -23.88 8.42
CA LEU A 144 -6.69 -22.94 7.28
C LEU A 144 -7.98 -22.10 7.27
N ILE A 145 -9.01 -22.52 8.00
CA ILE A 145 -10.24 -21.76 8.18
C ILE A 145 -9.99 -20.70 9.25
N PRO A 146 -10.36 -19.42 9.04
CA PRO A 146 -10.21 -18.41 10.08
C PRO A 146 -10.96 -18.79 11.36
N ASP A 147 -10.21 -18.96 12.45
CA ASP A 147 -10.77 -19.05 13.80
C ASP A 147 -11.38 -17.71 14.24
N GLU A 148 -12.11 -17.71 15.36
CA GLU A 148 -12.76 -16.50 15.90
C GLU A 148 -11.75 -15.35 16.13
N GLY A 149 -10.54 -15.68 16.56
CA GLY A 149 -9.48 -14.70 16.79
C GLY A 149 -8.93 -14.08 15.51
N LEU A 150 -8.78 -14.87 14.44
CA LEU A 150 -8.41 -14.39 13.11
C LEU A 150 -9.54 -13.60 12.49
N GLN A 151 -10.79 -14.05 12.61
CA GLN A 151 -11.96 -13.34 12.12
C GLN A 151 -12.10 -11.97 12.78
N ALA A 152 -11.97 -11.87 14.10
CA ALA A 152 -11.99 -10.59 14.81
C ALA A 152 -10.90 -9.62 14.32
N ARG A 153 -9.69 -10.12 14.01
CA ARG A 153 -8.61 -9.30 13.42
C ARG A 153 -8.94 -8.85 12.00
N ILE A 154 -9.54 -9.72 11.19
CA ILE A 154 -10.01 -9.38 9.84
C ILE A 154 -11.09 -8.30 9.92
N ASP A 155 -12.04 -8.41 10.84
CA ASP A 155 -13.13 -7.45 11.00
C ASP A 155 -12.60 -6.05 11.38
N VAL A 156 -11.62 -5.98 12.29
CA VAL A 156 -10.95 -4.71 12.63
C VAL A 156 -10.23 -4.13 11.40
N ALA A 157 -9.54 -4.95 10.62
CA ALA A 157 -8.86 -4.53 9.39
C ALA A 157 -9.84 -4.05 8.31
N PHE A 158 -10.93 -4.77 8.08
CA PHE A 158 -11.93 -4.42 7.09
C PHE A 158 -12.69 -3.16 7.51
N THR A 159 -13.07 -3.04 8.78
CA THR A 159 -13.69 -1.83 9.34
C THR A 159 -12.79 -0.62 9.14
N HIS A 160 -11.49 -0.75 9.42
CA HIS A 160 -10.52 0.32 9.17
C HIS A 160 -10.43 0.68 7.67
N ASN A 161 -10.36 -0.31 6.78
CA ASN A 161 -10.28 -0.10 5.33
C ASN A 161 -11.54 0.58 4.77
N ILE A 162 -12.73 0.12 5.17
CA ILE A 162 -14.01 0.73 4.79
C ILE A 162 -14.06 2.19 5.26
N ARG A 163 -13.69 2.45 6.53
CA ARG A 163 -13.59 3.83 7.05
C ARG A 163 -12.67 4.68 6.18
N MET A 164 -11.49 4.20 5.83
CA MET A 164 -10.53 4.94 5.01
C MET A 164 -11.06 5.19 3.59
N ILE A 165 -11.77 4.24 2.99
CA ILE A 165 -12.42 4.41 1.69
C ILE A 165 -13.46 5.52 1.76
N LEU A 166 -14.35 5.50 2.76
CA LEU A 166 -15.35 6.55 2.94
C LEU A 166 -14.70 7.93 3.18
N LEU A 167 -13.67 8.01 4.01
CA LEU A 167 -12.93 9.26 4.28
C LEU A 167 -12.23 9.83 3.03
N ASN A 168 -11.76 8.97 2.13
CA ASN A 168 -11.01 9.36 0.93
C ASN A 168 -11.92 9.68 -0.27
N TYR A 169 -13.04 8.97 -0.42
CA TYR A 169 -13.82 8.99 -1.66
C TYR A 169 -15.24 9.56 -1.50
N ALA A 170 -15.78 9.70 -0.29
CA ALA A 170 -17.11 10.31 -0.12
C ALA A 170 -17.07 11.84 -0.39
N PRO A 171 -17.92 12.40 -1.29
CA PRO A 171 -17.80 13.77 -1.79
C PRO A 171 -17.75 14.88 -0.73
N ARG A 172 -18.52 14.77 0.36
CA ARG A 172 -18.55 15.77 1.45
C ARG A 172 -17.42 15.60 2.48
N ILE A 173 -16.97 14.37 2.69
CA ILE A 173 -15.94 14.03 3.69
C ILE A 173 -14.52 14.21 3.12
N ARG A 174 -14.35 14.03 1.81
CA ARG A 174 -13.08 14.24 1.11
C ARG A 174 -12.56 15.67 1.26
N LYS A 175 -13.44 16.65 1.47
CA LYS A 175 -13.05 18.04 1.71
C LYS A 175 -12.16 18.11 2.96
N ASN A 176 -11.01 18.77 2.83
CA ASN A 176 -10.05 18.93 3.91
C ASN A 176 -10.56 19.97 4.92
N ASN A 177 -11.50 19.57 5.77
CA ASN A 177 -12.05 20.37 6.84
C ASN A 177 -11.60 19.85 8.21
N LYS A 178 -11.89 20.60 9.26
CA LYS A 178 -11.47 20.27 10.64
C LYS A 178 -11.97 18.89 11.07
N CYS A 179 -13.21 18.57 10.74
CA CYS A 179 -13.84 17.29 11.05
C CYS A 179 -13.12 16.11 10.35
N SER A 180 -12.90 16.18 9.03
CA SER A 180 -12.25 15.11 8.28
C SER A 180 -10.80 14.88 8.73
N ARG A 181 -10.07 15.94 9.10
CA ARG A 181 -8.74 15.83 9.74
C ARG A 181 -8.78 15.10 11.07
N LYS A 182 -9.77 15.40 11.92
CA LYS A 182 -9.96 14.73 13.22
C LYS A 182 -10.27 13.23 13.02
N LEU A 183 -11.17 12.91 12.10
CA LEU A 183 -11.52 11.53 11.77
C LEU A 183 -10.35 10.74 11.19
N ARG A 184 -9.55 11.36 10.30
CA ARG A 184 -8.32 10.75 9.76
C ARG A 184 -7.29 10.50 10.86
N LYS A 185 -7.13 11.43 11.80
CA LYS A 185 -6.23 11.25 12.95
C LYS A 185 -6.71 10.07 13.82
N ASP A 186 -8.00 10.02 14.17
CA ASP A 186 -8.57 8.90 14.94
C ASP A 186 -8.42 7.56 14.20
N ALA A 187 -8.72 7.53 12.89
CA ALA A 187 -8.56 6.34 12.07
C ALA A 187 -7.11 5.84 12.06
N ALA A 188 -6.12 6.74 11.99
CA ALA A 188 -4.71 6.40 12.04
C ALA A 188 -4.31 5.73 13.37
N HIS A 189 -4.87 6.16 14.51
CA HIS A 189 -4.62 5.52 15.82
C HIS A 189 -5.27 4.13 15.91
N LYS A 190 -6.38 3.91 15.19
CA LYS A 190 -7.11 2.64 15.12
C LYS A 190 -6.61 1.72 14.01
N LYS A 191 -5.47 2.00 13.38
CA LYS A 191 -4.92 1.16 12.32
C LYS A 191 -4.51 -0.20 12.92
N PRO A 192 -5.09 -1.33 12.47
CA PRO A 192 -4.71 -2.63 13.00
C PRO A 192 -3.27 -2.93 12.64
N THR A 193 -2.54 -3.48 13.60
CA THR A 193 -1.14 -3.85 13.45
C THR A 193 -0.97 -5.27 13.97
N VAL A 194 -0.43 -6.15 13.13
CA VAL A 194 -0.16 -7.56 13.51
C VAL A 194 1.31 -7.71 13.89
N ARG A 195 2.21 -7.41 12.96
CA ARG A 195 3.66 -7.41 13.17
C ARG A 195 4.27 -6.26 12.38
N SER A 196 4.44 -5.11 13.00
CA SER A 196 5.10 -3.98 12.34
C SER A 196 6.58 -4.30 12.17
N LEU A 197 7.04 -4.30 10.91
CA LEU A 197 8.46 -4.34 10.61
C LEU A 197 9.06 -2.94 10.82
N GLY A 198 10.35 -2.88 11.17
CA GLY A 198 11.07 -1.61 11.32
C GLY A 198 11.28 -0.91 9.98
N HIS A 199 11.68 0.36 10.04
CA HIS A 199 11.90 1.23 8.86
C HIS A 199 13.39 1.51 8.60
N GLU A 200 14.28 0.63 9.07
CA GLU A 200 15.72 0.77 8.82
C GLU A 200 16.01 0.72 7.32
N LYS A 201 16.91 1.60 6.85
CA LYS A 201 17.32 1.62 5.45
C LYS A 201 18.07 0.33 5.11
N THR A 202 17.51 -0.46 4.20
CA THR A 202 18.18 -1.62 3.60
C THR A 202 19.34 -1.16 2.73
N LEU A 203 20.54 -1.72 2.96
CA LEU A 203 21.64 -1.63 2.01
C LEU A 203 21.43 -2.69 0.94
N PHE A 204 21.55 -2.29 -0.32
CA PHE A 204 21.25 -3.12 -1.48
C PHE A 204 22.39 -3.01 -2.49
N TYR A 205 22.99 -4.14 -2.81
CA TYR A 205 24.18 -4.26 -3.63
C TYR A 205 23.87 -5.10 -4.86
N PRO A 206 23.57 -4.49 -6.02
CA PRO A 206 23.34 -5.22 -7.25
C PRO A 206 24.64 -5.92 -7.67
N LEU A 207 24.51 -7.16 -8.14
CA LEU A 207 25.61 -7.96 -8.67
C LEU A 207 25.55 -8.00 -10.20
N PRO A 208 26.67 -8.32 -10.88
CA PRO A 208 26.67 -8.54 -12.32
C PRO A 208 25.63 -9.60 -12.74
N ALA A 209 24.99 -9.40 -13.88
CA ALA A 209 24.09 -10.40 -14.46
C ALA A 209 24.86 -11.67 -14.83
N ILE A 210 24.20 -12.81 -14.69
CA ILE A 210 24.75 -14.14 -14.93
C ILE A 210 24.15 -14.68 -16.22
N ASP A 211 24.99 -15.16 -17.14
CA ASP A 211 24.58 -15.80 -18.39
C ASP A 211 24.19 -17.27 -18.16
N GLU A 212 23.20 -17.47 -17.31
CA GLU A 212 22.60 -18.77 -16.99
C GLU A 212 21.08 -18.58 -16.88
N GLU A 213 20.31 -19.59 -17.28
CA GLU A 213 18.86 -19.59 -17.14
C GLU A 213 18.46 -20.30 -15.84
N GLU A 214 17.56 -19.72 -15.06
CA GLU A 214 17.12 -20.29 -13.77
C GLU A 214 15.80 -21.09 -13.86
N ALA A 215 15.27 -21.31 -15.06
CA ALA A 215 13.99 -22.00 -15.25
C ALA A 215 14.01 -23.49 -14.87
N SER A 216 15.20 -24.10 -14.81
CA SER A 216 15.41 -25.51 -14.46
C SER A 216 16.22 -25.67 -13.18
N VAL A 217 16.09 -26.84 -12.53
CA VAL A 217 16.86 -27.17 -11.31
C VAL A 217 18.37 -27.12 -11.57
N ARG A 218 18.82 -27.67 -12.71
CA ARG A 218 20.23 -27.62 -13.15
C ARG A 218 20.72 -26.19 -13.35
N GLY A 219 19.88 -25.33 -13.95
CA GLY A 219 20.16 -23.91 -14.10
C GLY A 219 20.30 -23.20 -12.75
N THR A 220 19.39 -23.47 -11.81
CA THR A 220 19.48 -22.96 -10.43
C THR A 220 20.78 -23.38 -9.73
N ILE A 221 21.22 -24.63 -9.90
CA ILE A 221 22.51 -25.11 -9.37
C ILE A 221 23.67 -24.26 -9.88
N ASN A 222 23.71 -23.98 -11.19
CA ASN A 222 24.74 -23.16 -11.81
C ASN A 222 24.71 -21.72 -11.29
N VAL A 223 23.51 -21.12 -11.21
CA VAL A 223 23.30 -19.76 -10.69
C VAL A 223 23.79 -19.65 -9.25
N VAL A 224 23.39 -20.56 -8.36
CA VAL A 224 23.82 -20.55 -6.95
C VAL A 224 25.34 -20.67 -6.84
N LYS A 225 25.97 -21.61 -7.56
CA LYS A 225 27.43 -21.75 -7.60
C LYS A 225 28.10 -20.47 -8.13
N HIS A 226 27.57 -19.87 -9.18
CA HIS A 226 28.10 -18.64 -9.77
C HIS A 226 28.04 -17.47 -8.77
N ILE A 227 26.90 -17.27 -8.11
CA ILE A 227 26.73 -16.21 -7.11
C ILE A 227 27.76 -16.35 -5.99
N PHE A 228 27.84 -17.50 -5.33
CA PHE A 228 28.66 -17.63 -4.13
C PHE A 228 30.14 -17.83 -4.42
N LEU A 229 30.51 -18.63 -5.43
CA LEU A 229 31.92 -18.92 -5.72
C LEU A 229 32.58 -17.87 -6.63
N LYS A 230 31.86 -17.32 -7.62
CA LYS A 230 32.46 -16.41 -8.61
C LYS A 230 32.18 -14.93 -8.33
N LEU A 231 30.95 -14.59 -7.91
CA LEU A 231 30.59 -13.19 -7.63
C LEU A 231 31.00 -12.78 -6.21
N LEU A 232 30.64 -13.58 -5.20
CA LEU A 232 30.96 -13.27 -3.80
C LEU A 232 32.32 -13.81 -3.34
N GLU A 233 32.95 -14.67 -4.15
CA GLU A 233 34.30 -15.22 -3.91
C GLU A 233 34.42 -15.83 -2.51
N PHE A 234 33.45 -16.69 -2.19
CA PHE A 234 33.48 -17.50 -0.98
C PHE A 234 34.37 -18.72 -1.14
N THR A 235 35.04 -19.08 -0.05
CA THR A 235 35.68 -20.40 0.08
C THR A 235 34.63 -21.45 0.39
N LEU A 236 34.91 -22.71 0.05
CA LEU A 236 34.01 -23.83 0.31
C LEU A 236 33.70 -23.95 1.82
N ASP A 237 34.71 -23.79 2.66
CA ASP A 237 34.58 -23.86 4.13
C ASP A 237 33.59 -22.82 4.68
N LEU A 238 33.58 -21.60 4.15
CA LEU A 238 32.67 -20.53 4.61
C LEU A 238 31.21 -20.86 4.28
N VAL A 239 30.98 -21.53 3.15
CA VAL A 239 29.64 -21.94 2.72
C VAL A 239 29.13 -23.14 3.53
N ASP A 240 30.02 -24.05 3.90
CA ASP A 240 29.69 -25.25 4.68
C ASP A 240 29.20 -24.94 6.10
N VAL A 241 29.65 -23.82 6.67
CA VAL A 241 29.39 -23.44 8.07
C VAL A 241 28.19 -22.50 8.22
N GLU A 242 27.94 -21.61 7.25
CA GLU A 242 26.92 -20.57 7.36
C GLU A 242 25.76 -20.75 6.37
N CYS A 243 24.52 -20.76 6.86
CA CYS A 243 23.37 -20.71 5.97
C CYS A 243 23.25 -19.36 5.25
N ARG A 244 22.78 -19.41 4.00
CA ARG A 244 22.52 -18.25 3.17
C ARG A 244 21.05 -18.15 2.81
N LEU A 245 20.47 -16.99 3.11
CA LEU A 245 19.11 -16.68 2.76
C LEU A 245 19.03 -16.34 1.28
N MET A 246 18.15 -17.02 0.56
CA MET A 246 17.85 -16.77 -0.83
C MET A 246 16.36 -16.51 -0.99
N VAL A 247 16.02 -15.49 -1.75
CA VAL A 247 14.64 -15.03 -1.88
C VAL A 247 14.27 -14.80 -3.33
N GLY A 248 13.02 -15.08 -3.68
CA GLY A 248 12.56 -15.01 -5.06
C GLY A 248 11.08 -15.31 -5.19
N ASP A 249 10.66 -15.54 -6.44
CA ASP A 249 9.30 -15.93 -6.76
C ASP A 249 9.00 -17.40 -6.42
N TRP A 250 7.81 -17.89 -6.73
CA TRP A 250 7.47 -19.28 -6.43
C TRP A 250 8.33 -20.29 -7.20
N LEU A 251 8.65 -20.02 -8.46
CA LEU A 251 9.38 -20.97 -9.31
C LEU A 251 10.84 -21.08 -8.85
N THR A 252 11.49 -19.96 -8.56
CA THR A 252 12.82 -19.89 -7.94
C THR A 252 12.88 -20.72 -6.66
N ILE A 253 11.92 -20.52 -5.77
CA ILE A 253 11.88 -21.19 -4.46
C ILE A 253 11.58 -22.68 -4.61
N ARG A 254 10.72 -23.07 -5.56
CA ARG A 254 10.49 -24.47 -5.92
C ARG A 254 11.79 -25.11 -6.43
N ASN A 255 12.50 -24.45 -7.34
CA ASN A 255 13.73 -24.98 -7.92
C ASN A 255 14.85 -25.08 -6.88
N LEU A 256 14.98 -24.12 -5.96
CA LEU A 256 15.90 -24.19 -4.81
C LEU A 256 15.62 -25.39 -3.89
N ARG A 257 14.35 -25.76 -3.70
CA ARG A 257 13.97 -26.94 -2.92
C ARG A 257 14.30 -28.23 -3.67
N LEU A 258 13.94 -28.31 -4.94
CA LEU A 258 14.21 -29.48 -5.78
C LEU A 258 15.71 -29.73 -5.95
N MET A 259 16.50 -28.66 -6.07
CA MET A 259 17.96 -28.70 -6.10
C MET A 259 18.55 -29.47 -4.92
N LYS A 260 18.05 -29.23 -3.71
CA LYS A 260 18.52 -29.91 -2.50
C LYS A 260 18.17 -31.40 -2.47
N VAL A 261 17.04 -31.77 -3.10
CA VAL A 261 16.61 -33.16 -3.24
C VAL A 261 17.46 -33.87 -4.30
N GLU A 262 17.72 -33.22 -5.44
CA GLU A 262 18.57 -33.78 -6.51
C GLU A 262 20.02 -34.01 -6.03
N LEU A 263 20.49 -33.19 -5.08
CA LEU A 263 21.86 -33.23 -4.55
C LEU A 263 21.96 -33.90 -3.17
N GLU A 264 20.91 -34.59 -2.69
CA GLU A 264 20.86 -35.13 -1.32
C GLU A 264 21.97 -36.17 -1.05
N ASP A 265 22.33 -36.96 -2.06
CA ASP A 265 23.33 -38.04 -1.97
C ASP A 265 24.78 -37.54 -2.13
N GLU A 266 25.00 -36.23 -2.25
CA GLU A 266 26.34 -35.66 -2.40
C GLU A 266 27.17 -35.71 -1.11
N ARG A 267 28.50 -35.76 -1.25
CA ARG A 267 29.41 -36.09 -0.15
C ARG A 267 29.65 -34.98 0.89
N SER A 268 29.27 -33.73 0.60
CA SER A 268 29.52 -32.58 1.50
C SER A 268 28.30 -31.67 1.60
N ASN A 269 28.18 -30.95 2.71
CA ASN A 269 27.09 -29.97 2.92
C ASN A 269 27.06 -28.92 1.80
N PHE A 270 28.23 -28.53 1.30
CA PHE A 270 28.38 -27.58 0.21
C PHE A 270 27.71 -28.11 -1.05
N LEU A 271 28.03 -29.36 -1.42
CA LEU A 271 27.52 -30.01 -2.62
C LEU A 271 26.03 -30.33 -2.50
N THR A 272 25.54 -30.72 -1.33
CA THR A 272 24.10 -30.94 -1.10
C THR A 272 23.28 -29.65 -1.09
N MET A 273 23.94 -28.50 -1.00
CA MET A 273 23.34 -27.16 -0.94
C MET A 273 22.33 -26.94 0.19
N GLN A 274 22.40 -27.76 1.26
CA GLN A 274 21.50 -27.67 2.40
C GLN A 274 21.66 -26.35 3.20
N TRP A 275 22.81 -25.70 3.05
CA TRP A 275 23.12 -24.38 3.59
C TRP A 275 22.27 -23.26 2.97
N VAL A 276 21.62 -23.46 1.81
CA VAL A 276 20.69 -22.46 1.27
C VAL A 276 19.39 -22.48 2.07
N LYS A 277 18.81 -21.32 2.41
CA LYS A 277 17.44 -21.23 2.94
C LYS A 277 16.61 -20.27 2.13
N GLU A 278 15.52 -20.81 1.61
CA GLU A 278 14.71 -20.16 0.61
C GLU A 278 13.45 -19.51 1.23
N ALA A 279 13.12 -18.29 0.82
CA ALA A 279 11.87 -17.63 1.20
C ALA A 279 11.19 -16.91 0.03
N SER A 280 9.90 -17.21 -0.18
CA SER A 280 9.09 -16.56 -1.20
C SER A 280 8.77 -15.10 -0.87
N MET A 281 8.75 -14.27 -1.91
CA MET A 281 8.49 -12.84 -1.79
C MET A 281 7.02 -12.45 -2.03
N PRO A 282 6.49 -11.43 -1.32
CA PRO A 282 5.05 -11.16 -1.25
C PRO A 282 4.42 -10.63 -2.53
N PHE A 283 5.19 -10.08 -3.47
CA PHE A 283 4.66 -9.50 -4.69
C PHE A 283 3.90 -10.52 -5.55
N HIS A 284 4.45 -11.72 -5.72
CA HIS A 284 3.77 -12.78 -6.49
C HIS A 284 2.51 -13.31 -5.79
N PHE A 285 2.42 -13.19 -4.46
CA PHE A 285 1.17 -13.47 -3.75
C PHE A 285 0.09 -12.43 -4.09
N GLN A 286 0.47 -11.15 -4.20
CA GLN A 286 -0.46 -10.10 -4.64
C GLN A 286 -0.93 -10.33 -6.07
N ILE A 287 -0.02 -10.67 -6.99
CA ILE A 287 -0.37 -11.03 -8.38
C ILE A 287 -1.38 -12.18 -8.39
N ASN A 288 -1.10 -13.27 -7.67
CA ASN A 288 -2.00 -14.41 -7.61
C ASN A 288 -3.35 -14.07 -6.95
N GLY A 289 -3.38 -13.16 -5.99
CA GLY A 289 -4.62 -12.61 -5.44
C GLY A 289 -5.45 -11.89 -6.50
N ILE A 290 -4.82 -11.08 -7.35
CA ILE A 290 -5.50 -10.46 -8.50
C ILE A 290 -5.98 -11.51 -9.51
N HIS A 291 -5.15 -12.51 -9.82
CA HIS A 291 -5.55 -13.61 -10.71
C HIS A 291 -6.79 -14.34 -10.18
N MET A 292 -6.84 -14.63 -8.88
CA MET A 292 -7.98 -15.25 -8.22
C MET A 292 -9.23 -14.37 -8.34
N LEU A 293 -9.14 -13.09 -8.02
CA LEU A 293 -10.27 -12.16 -8.11
C LEU A 293 -10.81 -12.06 -9.54
N PHE A 294 -9.96 -12.06 -10.56
CA PHE A 294 -10.39 -12.08 -11.96
C PHE A 294 -11.06 -13.40 -12.32
N ARG A 295 -10.48 -14.55 -11.96
CA ARG A 295 -11.09 -15.86 -12.24
C ARG A 295 -12.46 -16.01 -11.59
N THR A 296 -12.65 -15.46 -10.40
CA THR A 296 -13.91 -15.59 -9.65
C THR A 296 -14.94 -14.53 -10.04
N HIS A 297 -14.54 -13.29 -10.27
CA HIS A 297 -15.47 -12.14 -10.36
C HIS A 297 -15.46 -11.40 -11.69
N PHE A 298 -14.69 -11.83 -12.70
CA PHE A 298 -14.67 -11.14 -13.99
C PHE A 298 -15.98 -11.28 -14.77
N GLY A 299 -16.74 -12.36 -14.52
CA GLY A 299 -17.96 -12.72 -15.25
C GLY A 299 -17.66 -13.56 -16.49
N HIS A 300 -18.69 -14.24 -17.01
CA HIS A 300 -18.58 -15.02 -18.24
C HIS A 300 -19.02 -14.21 -19.46
N ALA A 301 -18.56 -14.62 -20.64
CA ALA A 301 -18.98 -14.02 -21.89
C ALA A 301 -20.49 -14.25 -22.08
N GLY A 302 -21.24 -13.16 -22.29
CA GLY A 302 -22.68 -13.20 -22.52
C GLY A 302 -23.55 -13.01 -21.27
N ASP A 303 -22.99 -13.19 -20.06
CA ASP A 303 -23.79 -13.17 -18.82
C ASP A 303 -24.39 -11.81 -18.46
N ASN A 304 -23.96 -10.72 -19.12
CA ASN A 304 -24.45 -9.34 -18.88
C ASN A 304 -24.60 -8.94 -17.38
N ASP A 305 -23.88 -9.63 -16.49
CA ASP A 305 -23.98 -9.44 -15.05
C ASP A 305 -23.43 -8.05 -14.68
N PRO A 306 -24.26 -7.14 -14.17
CA PRO A 306 -23.83 -5.80 -13.77
C PRO A 306 -22.85 -5.83 -12.58
N ALA A 307 -22.81 -6.91 -11.80
CA ALA A 307 -21.88 -7.09 -10.69
C ALA A 307 -20.49 -7.64 -11.12
N SER A 308 -20.31 -7.99 -12.39
CA SER A 308 -19.05 -8.49 -12.91
C SER A 308 -17.96 -7.40 -13.02
N LEU A 309 -16.69 -7.77 -12.88
CA LEU A 309 -15.58 -6.83 -13.15
C LEU A 309 -15.54 -6.42 -14.63
N ASP A 310 -16.00 -7.27 -15.56
CA ASP A 310 -16.10 -6.89 -16.97
C ASP A 310 -17.14 -5.78 -17.22
N ALA A 311 -18.30 -5.84 -16.56
CA ALA A 311 -19.27 -4.75 -16.63
C ALA A 311 -18.67 -3.43 -16.14
N HIS A 312 -17.98 -3.46 -15.00
CA HIS A 312 -17.27 -2.29 -14.47
C HIS A 312 -16.15 -1.81 -15.42
N ARG A 313 -15.39 -2.72 -16.04
CA ARG A 313 -14.37 -2.40 -17.05
C ARG A 313 -14.98 -1.66 -18.24
N ARG A 314 -16.14 -2.11 -18.73
CA ARG A 314 -16.89 -1.51 -19.84
C ARG A 314 -17.37 -0.10 -19.49
N ILE A 315 -17.96 0.08 -18.30
CA ILE A 315 -18.41 1.40 -17.80
C ILE A 315 -17.22 2.38 -17.72
N LEU A 316 -16.08 1.92 -17.22
CA LEU A 316 -14.85 2.70 -17.12
C LEU A 316 -14.11 2.87 -18.46
N ARG A 317 -14.63 2.31 -19.56
CA ARG A 317 -14.04 2.34 -20.91
C ARG A 317 -12.58 1.86 -20.95
N ARG A 318 -12.24 0.88 -20.12
CA ARG A 318 -10.90 0.30 -20.07
C ARG A 318 -10.71 -0.74 -21.17
N SER A 319 -9.51 -0.76 -21.75
CA SER A 319 -9.10 -1.76 -22.74
C SER A 319 -9.22 -3.18 -22.18
N THR A 320 -9.32 -4.17 -23.07
CA THR A 320 -9.43 -5.59 -22.71
C THR A 320 -8.27 -6.03 -21.83
N ILE A 321 -8.58 -6.88 -20.85
CA ILE A 321 -7.62 -7.41 -19.89
C ILE A 321 -7.69 -8.94 -20.01
N ASP A 322 -6.54 -9.61 -20.07
CA ASP A 322 -6.47 -11.07 -20.01
C ASP A 322 -7.02 -11.54 -18.66
N THR A 323 -8.02 -12.40 -18.67
CA THR A 323 -8.67 -12.91 -17.46
C THR A 323 -7.85 -13.96 -16.74
N LYS A 324 -6.97 -14.67 -17.45
CA LYS A 324 -6.11 -15.73 -16.88
C LYS A 324 -4.86 -15.15 -16.25
N LYS A 325 -4.28 -14.12 -16.88
CA LYS A 325 -3.05 -13.44 -16.47
C LYS A 325 -3.19 -11.92 -16.64
N PRO A 326 -4.08 -11.27 -15.88
CA PRO A 326 -4.25 -9.82 -15.95
C PRO A 326 -2.94 -9.11 -15.62
N GLU A 327 -2.59 -8.09 -16.40
CA GLU A 327 -1.48 -7.19 -16.05
C GLU A 327 -1.74 -6.59 -14.66
N PHE A 328 -0.78 -6.73 -13.75
CA PHE A 328 -0.98 -6.47 -12.32
C PHE A 328 -1.56 -5.09 -12.02
N ASN A 329 -0.99 -4.02 -12.59
CA ASN A 329 -1.43 -2.65 -12.32
C ASN A 329 -2.86 -2.41 -12.82
N ARG A 330 -3.13 -2.75 -14.09
CA ARG A 330 -4.47 -2.61 -14.69
C ARG A 330 -5.52 -3.45 -13.96
N GLY A 331 -5.15 -4.66 -13.56
CA GLY A 331 -6.01 -5.56 -12.82
C GLY A 331 -6.34 -5.04 -11.42
N ARG A 332 -5.29 -4.65 -10.68
CA ARG A 332 -5.41 -4.05 -9.34
C ARG A 332 -6.28 -2.81 -9.34
N GLU A 333 -6.04 -1.86 -10.25
CA GLU A 333 -6.84 -0.64 -10.33
C GLU A 333 -8.32 -0.93 -10.61
N LEU A 334 -8.62 -1.95 -11.42
CA LEU A 334 -10.02 -2.30 -11.73
C LEU A 334 -10.72 -2.85 -10.49
N VAL A 335 -10.05 -3.76 -9.78
CA VAL A 335 -10.54 -4.30 -8.51
C VAL A 335 -10.74 -3.18 -7.48
N GLU A 336 -9.77 -2.28 -7.33
CA GLU A 336 -9.85 -1.17 -6.38
C GLU A 336 -11.00 -0.21 -6.72
N HIS A 337 -11.14 0.22 -7.98
CA HIS A 337 -12.27 1.06 -8.40
C HIS A 337 -13.62 0.38 -8.15
N SER A 338 -13.69 -0.92 -8.48
CA SER A 338 -14.88 -1.73 -8.27
C SER A 338 -15.26 -1.83 -6.80
N LEU A 339 -14.28 -2.05 -5.92
CA LEU A 339 -14.48 -2.11 -4.47
C LEU A 339 -14.95 -0.76 -3.90
N ILE A 340 -14.27 0.33 -4.28
CA ILE A 340 -14.62 1.68 -3.84
C ILE A 340 -16.05 2.02 -4.25
N ALA A 341 -16.42 1.78 -5.51
CA ALA A 341 -17.76 2.05 -6.01
C ALA A 341 -18.84 1.30 -5.21
N ARG A 342 -18.60 0.02 -4.91
CA ARG A 342 -19.53 -0.82 -4.13
C ARG A 342 -19.68 -0.35 -2.69
N ILE A 343 -18.59 0.03 -2.02
CA ILE A 343 -18.66 0.54 -0.65
C ILE A 343 -19.41 1.88 -0.60
N LEU A 344 -19.18 2.76 -1.58
CA LEU A 344 -19.92 4.02 -1.69
C LEU A 344 -21.40 3.76 -2.00
N ASP A 345 -21.72 2.77 -2.83
CA ASP A 345 -23.10 2.39 -3.13
C ASP A 345 -23.81 1.78 -1.92
N CYS A 346 -23.14 0.93 -1.13
CA CYS A 346 -23.69 0.44 0.14
C CYS A 346 -24.01 1.59 1.11
N ALA A 347 -23.09 2.57 1.25
CA ALA A 347 -23.34 3.75 2.07
C ALA A 347 -24.52 4.59 1.56
N ARG A 348 -24.64 4.73 0.23
CA ARG A 348 -25.79 5.36 -0.43
C ARG A 348 -27.08 4.60 -0.14
N PHE A 349 -27.07 3.27 -0.28
CA PHE A 349 -28.23 2.40 -0.06
C PHE A 349 -28.74 2.51 1.37
N ILE A 350 -27.85 2.42 2.36
CA ILE A 350 -28.21 2.57 3.78
C ILE A 350 -28.95 3.91 3.99
N TYR A 351 -28.42 4.99 3.44
CA TYR A 351 -29.06 6.30 3.52
C TYR A 351 -30.41 6.35 2.80
N THR A 352 -30.49 5.85 1.56
CA THR A 352 -31.72 5.94 0.77
C THR A 352 -32.84 5.07 1.31
N THR A 353 -32.51 3.93 1.90
CA THR A 353 -33.47 2.94 2.40
C THR A 353 -33.90 3.24 3.84
N PHE A 354 -32.98 3.70 4.68
CA PHE A 354 -33.22 3.80 6.13
C PHE A 354 -33.23 5.22 6.70
N ALA A 355 -32.97 6.25 5.88
CA ALA A 355 -32.89 7.63 6.35
C ALA A 355 -33.61 8.64 5.43
N ARG A 356 -34.54 8.20 4.58
CA ARG A 356 -35.33 9.06 3.69
C ARG A 356 -36.83 8.99 3.96
N THR A 357 -37.47 10.15 3.94
CA THR A 357 -38.94 10.30 4.05
C THR A 357 -39.69 9.45 3.04
N GLU A 358 -39.22 9.41 1.80
CA GLU A 358 -39.88 8.66 0.74
C GLU A 358 -39.86 7.14 1.01
N ALA A 359 -38.74 6.61 1.51
CA ALA A 359 -38.63 5.20 1.88
C ALA A 359 -39.57 4.85 3.04
N ALA A 360 -39.72 5.74 4.03
CA ALA A 360 -40.73 5.56 5.08
C ALA A 360 -42.16 5.51 4.50
N HIS A 361 -42.51 6.43 3.60
CA HIS A 361 -43.82 6.43 2.96
C HIS A 361 -44.06 5.18 2.10
N GLN A 362 -43.02 4.64 1.45
CA GLN A 362 -43.10 3.37 0.72
C GLN A 362 -43.37 2.20 1.67
N ALA A 363 -42.66 2.11 2.80
CA ALA A 363 -42.89 1.08 3.82
C ALA A 363 -44.32 1.15 4.41
N ILE A 364 -44.79 2.36 4.74
CA ILE A 364 -46.16 2.59 5.23
C ILE A 364 -47.20 2.19 4.17
N ARG A 365 -46.98 2.54 2.88
CA ARG A 365 -47.87 2.11 1.79
C ARG A 365 -47.85 0.59 1.55
N ALA A 366 -46.74 -0.06 1.86
CA ALA A 366 -46.61 -1.52 1.85
C ALA A 366 -47.16 -2.18 3.13
N ASN A 367 -47.84 -1.42 4.00
CA ASN A 367 -48.42 -1.86 5.27
C ASN A 367 -47.39 -2.32 6.33
N ASP A 368 -46.11 -1.93 6.18
CA ASP A 368 -45.05 -2.15 7.17
C ASP A 368 -44.84 -0.87 7.99
N HIS A 369 -45.72 -0.67 8.96
CA HIS A 369 -45.70 0.50 9.84
C HIS A 369 -44.48 0.52 10.79
N VAL A 370 -43.95 -0.65 11.16
CA VAL A 370 -42.78 -0.76 12.05
C VAL A 370 -41.53 -0.26 11.34
N LEU A 371 -41.30 -0.70 10.10
CA LEU A 371 -40.22 -0.20 9.27
C LEU A 371 -40.41 1.28 8.95
N GLY A 372 -41.62 1.69 8.54
CA GLY A 372 -41.95 3.08 8.26
C GLY A 372 -41.60 4.03 9.41
N HIS A 373 -42.02 3.71 10.64
CA HIS A 373 -41.71 4.51 11.83
C HIS A 373 -40.22 4.47 12.18
N SER A 374 -39.55 3.33 12.03
CA SER A 374 -38.11 3.21 12.27
C SER A 374 -37.30 4.12 11.33
N ILE A 375 -37.67 4.19 10.05
CA ILE A 375 -37.04 5.07 9.07
C ILE A 375 -37.27 6.55 9.42
N LEU A 376 -38.49 6.92 9.80
CA LEU A 376 -38.79 8.29 10.23
C LEU A 376 -37.97 8.69 11.47
N PHE A 377 -37.88 7.80 12.47
CA PHE A 377 -37.06 8.04 13.65
C PHE A 377 -35.58 8.23 13.30
N ILE A 378 -35.00 7.35 12.48
CA ILE A 378 -33.59 7.47 12.05
C ILE A 378 -33.36 8.80 11.33
N ARG A 379 -34.26 9.16 10.39
CA ARG A 379 -34.19 10.44 9.67
C ARG A 379 -34.21 11.63 10.64
N ASP A 380 -35.15 11.65 11.58
CA ASP A 380 -35.36 12.77 12.49
C ASP A 380 -34.22 12.89 13.51
N ALA A 381 -33.70 11.76 14.01
CA ALA A 381 -32.53 11.72 14.86
C ALA A 381 -31.27 12.24 14.14
N LEU A 382 -31.12 11.95 12.84
CA LEU A 382 -30.02 12.49 12.02
C LEU A 382 -30.15 14.01 11.80
N TYR A 383 -31.36 14.54 11.62
CA TYR A 383 -31.57 16.00 11.56
C TYR A 383 -31.18 16.68 12.86
N HIS A 384 -31.59 16.11 14.00
CA HIS A 384 -31.20 16.63 15.31
C HIS A 384 -29.68 16.58 15.53
N TRP A 385 -29.03 15.49 15.10
CA TRP A 385 -27.58 15.36 15.22
C TRP A 385 -26.83 16.42 14.41
N GLU A 386 -27.29 16.72 13.18
CA GLU A 386 -26.72 17.79 12.36
C GLU A 386 -26.88 19.16 13.03
N LEU A 387 -28.06 19.45 13.60
CA LEU A 387 -28.28 20.67 14.38
C LEU A 387 -27.30 20.78 15.56
N ALA A 388 -27.09 19.69 16.30
CA ALA A 388 -26.18 19.68 17.45
C ALA A 388 -24.72 19.93 17.05
N GLU A 389 -24.28 19.42 15.89
CA GLU A 389 -22.96 19.72 15.34
C GLU A 389 -22.87 21.15 14.82
N ALA A 390 -23.90 21.65 14.12
CA ALA A 390 -23.99 23.02 13.63
C ALA A 390 -23.86 24.03 14.78
N ILE A 391 -24.65 23.90 15.86
CA ILE A 391 -24.57 24.76 17.05
C ILE A 391 -23.16 24.77 17.66
N ARG A 392 -22.51 23.61 17.74
CA ARG A 392 -21.14 23.49 18.28
C ARG A 392 -20.12 24.26 17.44
N ASP A 393 -20.33 24.30 16.13
CA ASP A 393 -19.49 25.01 15.17
C ASP A 393 -19.97 26.45 14.89
N GLY A 394 -21.09 26.89 15.48
CA GLY A 394 -21.64 28.24 15.37
C GLY A 394 -22.56 28.46 14.16
N ASP A 395 -23.16 27.40 13.63
CA ASP A 395 -24.07 27.37 12.49
C ASP A 395 -25.51 27.00 12.95
N VAL A 396 -26.53 27.45 12.22
CA VAL A 396 -27.92 27.52 12.72
C VAL A 396 -28.84 26.73 11.80
N ALA A 397 -29.45 25.64 12.30
CA ALA A 397 -30.40 24.82 11.55
C ALA A 397 -31.73 24.61 12.30
N GLY A 398 -32.84 24.44 11.57
CA GLY A 398 -34.21 24.47 12.10
C GLY A 398 -34.85 23.10 12.36
N LEU A 399 -35.69 23.01 13.41
CA LEU A 399 -36.49 21.84 13.80
C LEU A 399 -37.93 22.19 14.29
N SER A 400 -38.84 21.20 14.25
CA SER A 400 -40.23 21.33 13.78
C SER A 400 -41.37 21.61 14.77
N ASN A 401 -41.18 21.67 16.09
CA ASN A 401 -42.23 22.23 16.99
C ASN A 401 -42.18 23.76 17.05
N TYR A 402 -41.04 24.30 16.64
CA TYR A 402 -40.85 25.68 16.23
C TYR A 402 -41.27 25.86 14.77
N ALA A 403 -42.09 25.01 14.12
CA ALA A 403 -42.39 25.21 12.69
C ALA A 403 -43.01 26.58 12.40
N ASN A 404 -43.95 27.04 13.24
CA ASN A 404 -44.49 28.39 13.16
C ASN A 404 -43.43 29.44 13.50
N GLU A 405 -42.66 29.22 14.58
CA GLU A 405 -41.64 30.16 15.01
C GLU A 405 -40.45 30.25 14.04
N LEU A 406 -40.11 29.17 13.33
CA LEU A 406 -39.11 29.14 12.26
C LEU A 406 -39.65 29.76 10.98
N LEU A 407 -40.96 29.67 10.73
CA LEU A 407 -41.61 30.42 9.66
C LEU A 407 -41.58 31.91 9.96
N GLU A 408 -41.89 32.29 11.20
CA GLU A 408 -41.85 33.66 11.71
C GLU A 408 -40.41 34.20 11.67
N MET A 409 -39.45 33.45 12.22
CA MET A 409 -38.03 33.78 12.15
C MET A 409 -37.55 33.86 10.70
N LYS A 410 -37.97 32.96 9.81
CA LYS A 410 -37.60 33.03 8.39
C LYS A 410 -38.24 34.24 7.71
N GLN A 411 -39.48 34.57 8.01
CA GLN A 411 -40.18 35.75 7.51
C GLN A 411 -39.45 37.02 7.95
N GLN A 412 -39.16 37.11 9.25
CA GLN A 412 -38.37 38.17 9.87
C GLN A 412 -36.99 38.30 9.22
N TYR A 413 -36.22 37.22 9.17
CA TYR A 413 -34.86 37.24 8.62
C TYR A 413 -34.78 37.36 7.11
N CYS A 414 -35.79 36.99 6.34
CA CYS A 414 -35.74 37.15 4.89
C CYS A 414 -36.28 38.51 4.45
N TYR A 415 -37.31 39.03 5.13
CA TYR A 415 -38.14 40.11 4.59
C TYR A 415 -38.31 41.32 5.54
N GLU A 416 -38.15 41.16 6.85
CA GLU A 416 -38.43 42.26 7.81
C GLU A 416 -37.15 42.87 8.39
N PHE A 417 -36.15 42.05 8.69
CA PHE A 417 -34.87 42.48 9.23
C PHE A 417 -33.97 42.97 8.11
N ASN A 418 -33.42 44.17 8.29
CA ASN A 418 -32.29 44.64 7.49
C ASN A 418 -31.00 43.90 7.89
N VAL A 419 -29.94 44.03 7.08
CA VAL A 419 -28.70 43.25 7.25
C VAL A 419 -28.06 43.48 8.62
N GLU A 420 -28.02 44.73 9.08
CA GLU A 420 -27.43 45.11 10.37
C GLU A 420 -28.20 44.48 11.54
N PHE A 421 -29.53 44.42 11.44
CA PHE A 421 -30.36 43.83 12.49
C PHE A 421 -30.27 42.30 12.53
N ARG A 422 -30.07 41.64 11.37
CA ARG A 422 -29.81 40.19 11.33
C ARG A 422 -28.52 39.82 12.07
N GLU A 423 -27.44 40.58 11.85
CA GLU A 423 -26.16 40.35 12.52
C GLU A 423 -26.28 40.51 14.04
N ILE A 424 -27.03 41.52 14.50
CA ILE A 424 -27.32 41.73 15.93
C ILE A 424 -28.09 40.54 16.49
N MET A 425 -29.16 40.12 15.81
CA MET A 425 -30.01 39.03 16.28
C MET A 425 -29.26 37.69 16.30
N GLU A 426 -28.45 37.37 15.28
CA GLU A 426 -27.58 36.18 15.24
C GLU A 426 -26.56 36.18 16.39
N SER A 427 -26.06 37.36 16.76
CA SER A 427 -25.11 37.51 17.87
C SER A 427 -25.73 37.21 19.24
N THR A 428 -27.06 37.20 19.35
CA THR A 428 -27.76 36.85 20.61
C THR A 428 -27.89 35.34 20.84
N TRP A 429 -27.70 34.52 19.80
CA TRP A 429 -28.03 33.09 19.86
C TRP A 429 -27.00 32.25 20.61
N LEU A 430 -25.73 32.65 20.56
CA LEU A 430 -24.62 31.89 21.10
C LEU A 430 -23.75 32.75 22.01
N VAL A 431 -23.43 32.21 23.19
CA VAL A 431 -22.42 32.76 24.09
C VAL A 431 -21.19 31.87 24.11
N ASN A 432 -20.00 32.48 24.11
CA ASN A 432 -18.74 31.74 24.28
C ASN A 432 -18.06 32.18 25.58
N ARG A 433 -18.45 31.52 26.68
CA ARG A 433 -17.93 31.82 28.04
C ARG A 433 -16.41 31.85 28.11
N TRP A 434 -15.72 31.06 27.29
CA TRP A 434 -14.28 30.85 27.40
C TRP A 434 -13.47 31.60 26.35
N GLY A 435 -14.10 32.25 25.36
CA GLY A 435 -13.40 32.87 24.23
C GLY A 435 -12.63 31.86 23.35
N VAL A 436 -12.91 30.56 23.46
CA VAL A 436 -12.18 29.50 22.74
C VAL A 436 -13.01 29.01 21.55
N LYS A 437 -12.39 28.91 20.37
CA LYS A 437 -13.05 28.43 19.15
C LYS A 437 -13.66 27.03 19.32
N GLY A 438 -14.96 26.89 19.03
CA GLY A 438 -15.72 25.63 19.12
C GLY A 438 -16.22 25.28 20.54
N ARG A 439 -16.36 26.28 21.41
CA ARG A 439 -16.91 26.17 22.78
C ARG A 439 -18.12 27.09 22.98
N SER A 440 -18.81 27.45 21.90
CA SER A 440 -20.05 28.24 21.96
C SER A 440 -21.17 27.40 22.60
N ILE A 441 -22.01 28.06 23.38
CA ILE A 441 -23.18 27.48 24.06
C ILE A 441 -24.39 28.32 23.64
N PRO A 442 -25.56 27.72 23.35
CA PRO A 442 -26.81 28.46 23.26
C PRO A 442 -27.05 29.36 24.48
N THR A 443 -27.46 30.60 24.26
CA THR A 443 -27.59 31.63 25.31
C THR A 443 -28.58 31.23 26.41
N ASP A 444 -29.70 30.62 26.01
CA ASP A 444 -30.74 30.08 26.90
C ASP A 444 -30.23 28.91 27.74
N LEU A 445 -29.46 27.99 27.14
CA LEU A 445 -28.82 26.89 27.85
C LEU A 445 -27.78 27.39 28.86
N TYR A 446 -27.07 28.47 28.54
CA TYR A 446 -26.15 29.09 29.49
C TYR A 446 -26.89 29.73 30.67
N LEU A 447 -28.01 30.40 30.42
CA LEU A 447 -28.90 30.89 31.47
C LEU A 447 -29.43 29.74 32.33
N GLU A 448 -29.78 28.60 31.73
CA GLU A 448 -30.26 27.43 32.46
C GLU A 448 -29.18 26.81 33.35
N HIS A 449 -27.92 26.75 32.90
CA HIS A 449 -26.80 26.38 33.75
C HIS A 449 -26.64 27.33 34.95
N ASN A 450 -26.74 28.65 34.73
CA ASN A 450 -26.67 29.63 35.82
C ASN A 450 -27.84 29.49 36.80
N ASN A 451 -29.05 29.26 36.29
CA ASN A 451 -30.23 28.98 37.09
C ASN A 451 -30.08 27.67 37.88
N GLY A 452 -29.43 26.65 37.30
CA GLY A 452 -29.08 25.41 37.98
C GLY A 452 -28.16 25.64 39.19
N PHE A 453 -27.11 26.45 39.02
CA PHE A 453 -26.23 26.84 40.14
C PHE A 453 -27.00 27.58 41.23
N ILE A 454 -27.86 28.53 40.86
CA ILE A 454 -28.70 29.26 41.82
C ILE A 454 -29.66 28.32 42.56
N LYS A 455 -30.32 27.39 41.86
CA LYS A 455 -31.24 26.41 42.47
C LYS A 455 -30.51 25.48 43.45
N VAL A 456 -29.28 25.07 43.14
CA VAL A 456 -28.43 24.27 44.04
C VAL A 456 -27.95 25.09 45.24
N PHE A 457 -27.56 26.35 45.03
CA PHE A 457 -27.12 27.26 46.09
C PHE A 457 -28.26 27.59 47.06
N ILE A 458 -29.47 27.85 46.53
CA ILE A 458 -30.68 28.09 47.33
C ILE A 458 -31.06 26.82 48.10
N LYS A 459 -31.03 25.63 47.49
CA LYS A 459 -31.24 24.36 48.19
C LYS A 459 -30.24 24.15 49.33
N LEU A 460 -28.96 24.43 49.12
CA LEU A 460 -27.92 24.34 50.17
C LEU A 460 -28.13 25.34 51.32
N LEU A 461 -28.57 26.56 51.02
CA LEU A 461 -28.95 27.56 52.03
C LEU A 461 -30.18 27.15 52.83
N THR A 462 -31.13 26.43 52.22
CA THR A 462 -32.32 25.94 52.93
C THR A 462 -31.98 24.80 53.90
N TYR A 463 -30.93 24.01 53.61
CA TYR A 463 -30.42 22.95 54.49
C TYR A 463 -29.51 23.44 55.63
N LEU A 464 -29.01 24.69 55.57
CA LEU A 464 -28.19 25.31 56.62
C LEU A 464 -28.99 26.21 57.57
N LEU A 465 -30.27 26.48 57.26
CA LEU A 465 -31.18 27.31 58.04
C LEU A 465 -32.28 26.51 58.77
N TYR A 466 -32.14 25.18 58.87
CA TYR A 466 -32.99 24.30 59.68
C TYR A 466 -32.15 23.44 60.62
#